data_AF-A0A2G7LR32-F1
#
_entry.id   AF-A0A2G7LR32-F1
#
_cell.length_a   1.000
_cell.length_b   1.000
_cell.length_c   1.000
_cell.angle_alpha   90.00
_cell.angle_beta   90.00
_cell.angle_gamma   90.00
#
_symmetry.space_group_name_H-M   'P 1'
#
loop_
_entity.id
_entity.type
_entity.pdbx_description
1 polymer ?
#
loop_
_entity_poly.entity_id
_entity_poly.type
_entity_poly.pdbx_seq_one_letter_code
_entity_poly.pdbx_strand_id
1 'polypeptide(L)' 'MVHNPETIQECIEKARQRLYQIANAHKELWHPEVIRQSMVLDELINQYNNAIRGKSSRSK' A
#
# COMPACT_ATOMS: atom_id res chain seq x y z
N MET A 1 10.08 -5.37 15.72
CA MET A 1 8.67 -4.94 15.61
C MET A 1 7.99 -5.91 14.67
N VAL A 2 6.95 -6.59 15.13
CA VAL A 2 6.35 -7.74 14.42
C VAL A 2 5.56 -7.21 13.23
N HIS A 3 5.87 -7.68 12.02
CA HIS A 3 5.11 -7.34 10.81
C HIS A 3 3.75 -8.08 10.85
N ASN A 4 2.82 -7.58 11.66
CA ASN A 4 1.45 -8.07 11.64
C ASN A 4 0.78 -7.61 10.34
N PRO A 5 0.16 -8.52 9.58
CA PRO A 5 -0.52 -8.16 8.33
C PRO A 5 -1.63 -7.12 8.55
N GLU A 6 -2.27 -7.12 9.72
CA GLU A 6 -3.26 -6.12 10.13
C GLU A 6 -2.68 -4.71 10.14
N THR A 7 -1.47 -4.53 10.65
CA THR A 7 -0.80 -3.22 10.69
C THR A 7 -0.42 -2.73 9.29
N ILE A 8 -0.01 -3.64 8.40
CA ILE A 8 0.30 -3.30 7.00
C ILE A 8 -1.00 -2.95 6.27
N GLN A 9 -2.10 -3.66 6.53
CA GLN A 9 -3.42 -3.38 5.95
C GLN A 9 -3.92 -1.97 6.33
N GLU A 10 -3.76 -1.55 7.59
CA GLU A 10 -4.09 -0.18 8.00
C GLU A 10 -3.23 0.88 7.26
N CYS A 11 -1.95 0.59 7.04
CA CYS A 11 -1.09 1.47 6.25
C CYS A 11 -1.53 1.55 4.77
N ILE A 12 -1.95 0.43 4.18
CA ILE A 12 -2.52 0.39 2.83
C ILE A 12 -3.77 1.26 2.76
N GLU A 13 -4.70 1.11 3.72
CA GLU A 13 -5.94 1.89 3.75
C GLU A 13 -5.66 3.40 3.84
N LYS A 14 -4.74 3.80 4.73
CA LYS A 14 -4.32 5.21 4.85
C LYS A 14 -3.67 5.73 3.57
N ALA A 15 -2.82 4.92 2.93
CA ALA A 15 -2.19 5.28 1.67
C ALA A 15 -3.20 5.39 0.52
N ARG A 16 -4.22 4.53 0.48
CA ARG A 16 -5.35 4.61 -0.47
C ARG A 16 -6.15 5.89 -0.28
N GLN A 17 -6.50 6.24 0.96
CA GLN A 17 -7.23 7.47 1.25
C GLN A 17 -6.44 8.72 0.84
N ARG A 18 -5.13 8.74 1.08
CA ARG A 18 -4.27 9.84 0.60
C ARG A 18 -4.21 9.90 -0.92
N LEU A 19 -4.04 8.77 -1.60
CA LEU A 19 -4.03 8.72 -3.05
C LEU A 19 -5.35 9.27 -3.62
N TYR A 20 -6.48 8.88 -3.05
CA TYR A 20 -7.80 9.39 -3.45
C TYR A 20 -7.93 10.90 -3.22
N GLN A 21 -7.48 11.42 -2.08
CA GLN A 21 -7.51 12.87 -1.81
C GLN A 21 -6.65 13.64 -2.81
N ILE A 22 -5.42 13.18 -3.08
CA ILE A 22 -4.51 13.84 -4.03
C ILE A 22 -5.09 13.73 -5.45
N ALA A 23 -5.56 12.55 -5.87
CA ALA A 23 -6.19 12.37 -7.19
C ALA A 23 -7.51 13.14 -7.36
N ASN A 24 -8.21 13.49 -6.28
CA ASN A 24 -9.43 14.30 -6.34
C ASN A 24 -9.10 15.80 -6.31
N ALA A 25 -8.04 16.20 -5.59
CA ALA A 25 -7.52 17.56 -5.59
C ALA A 25 -6.88 17.93 -6.94
N HIS A 26 -6.18 16.98 -7.54
CA HIS A 26 -5.56 17.09 -8.84
C HIS A 26 -6.49 16.47 -9.87
N LYS A 27 -7.22 17.29 -10.66
CA LYS A 27 -8.13 16.82 -11.73
C LYS A 27 -7.48 15.87 -12.75
N GLU A 28 -6.15 15.73 -12.71
CA GLU A 28 -5.36 14.86 -13.56
C GLU A 28 -4.63 13.79 -12.75
N LEU A 29 -4.83 12.53 -13.12
CA LEU A 29 -4.18 11.36 -12.50
C LEU A 29 -2.67 11.29 -12.76
N TRP A 30 -2.16 12.08 -13.70
CA TRP A 30 -0.74 12.10 -14.10
C TRP A 30 0.12 13.04 -13.26
N HIS A 31 -0.46 13.67 -12.23
CA HIS A 31 0.33 14.50 -11.34
C HIS A 31 1.44 13.69 -10.66
N PRO A 32 2.67 14.22 -10.60
CA PRO A 32 3.81 13.50 -10.01
C PRO A 32 3.58 13.12 -8.54
N GLU A 33 2.75 13.88 -7.83
CA GLU A 33 2.30 13.59 -6.46
C GLU A 33 1.41 12.33 -6.39
N VAL A 34 0.45 12.20 -7.33
CA VAL A 34 -0.43 11.01 -7.45
C VAL A 34 0.43 9.78 -7.77
N ILE A 35 1.38 9.92 -8.70
CA ILE A 35 2.28 8.83 -9.10
C ILE A 35 3.16 8.39 -7.92
N ARG A 36 3.79 9.32 -7.19
CA ARG A 36 4.59 9.02 -5.99
C ARG A 36 3.74 8.32 -4.93
N GLN A 37 2.55 8.83 -4.65
CA GLN A 37 1.66 8.23 -3.67
C GLN A 37 1.20 6.82 -4.10
N SER A 38 1.01 6.59 -5.40
CA SER A 38 0.68 5.27 -5.94
C SER A 38 1.83 4.27 -5.77
N MET A 39 3.08 4.70 -5.96
CA MET A 39 4.24 3.84 -5.72
C MET A 39 4.34 3.40 -4.26
N VAL A 40 4.09 4.33 -3.32
CA VAL A 40 4.05 4.00 -1.88
C VAL A 40 2.95 2.99 -1.57
N LEU A 41 1.77 3.15 -2.17
CA LEU A 41 0.67 2.21 -2.01
C LEU A 41 1.04 0.82 -2.55
N ASP A 42 1.67 0.75 -3.73
CA ASP A 42 2.09 -0.51 -4.34
C ASP A 42 3.13 -1.25 -3.49
N GLU A 43 4.09 -0.53 -2.92
CA GLU A 43 5.09 -1.09 -2.02
C GLU A 43 4.45 -1.67 -0.75
N LEU A 44 3.47 -0.98 -0.16
CA LEU A 44 2.73 -1.48 1.01
C LEU A 44 1.92 -2.73 0.68
N ILE A 45 1.28 -2.78 -0.50
CA ILE A 45 0.56 -3.96 -0.99
C ILE A 45 1.53 -5.12 -1.20
N ASN A 46 2.69 -4.89 -1.81
CA ASN A 46 3.72 -5.91 -1.98
C ASN A 46 4.25 -6.42 -0.64
N GLN A 47 4.45 -5.55 0.35
CA GLN A 47 4.83 -5.94 1.70
C GLN A 47 3.75 -6.80 2.37
N TYR A 48 2.47 -6.44 2.23
CA TYR A 48 1.35 -7.22 2.75
C TYR A 48 1.27 -8.59 2.08
N ASN A 49 1.33 -8.62 0.74
CA ASN A 49 1.34 -9.85 -0.03
C ASN A 49 2.51 -10.74 0.35
N ASN A 50 3.71 -10.19 0.54
CA ASN A 50 4.87 -10.96 0.99
C ASN A 50 4.69 -11.48 2.42
N ALA A 51 4.14 -10.68 3.33
CA ALA A 51 3.86 -11.10 4.70
C ALA A 51 2.81 -12.24 4.77
N ILE A 52 1.79 -12.19 3.90
CA ILE A 52 0.77 -13.24 3.79
C ILE A 52 1.33 -14.49 3.09
N ARG A 53 2.07 -14.30 1.99
CA ARG A 53 2.64 -15.38 1.18
C ARG A 53 3.76 -16.11 1.92
N GLY A 54 4.56 -15.41 2.72
CA GLY A 54 5.57 -15.99 3.62
C GLY A 54 4.99 -16.87 4.73
N LYS A 55 3.71 -16.69 5.12
CA LYS A 55 2.99 -17.61 6.02
C LYS A 55 2.59 -18.92 5.33
N SER A 56 2.46 -18.93 4.00
CA SER A 56 2.09 -20.14 3.23
C SER A 56 3.29 -21.06 2.97
N SER A 57 4.53 -20.55 2.98
CA SER A 57 5.74 -21.31 2.66
C SER A 57 6.44 -21.98 3.85
N ARG A 58 5.83 -22.00 5.06
CA ARG A 58 6.38 -22.70 6.24
C ARG A 58 5.70 -24.06 6.48
N SER A 59 5.41 -24.78 5.40
CA SER A 59 5.17 -26.23 5.41
C SER A 59 6.18 -26.89 4.46
N LYS A 60 7.36 -27.25 4.99
CA LYS A 60 8.12 -28.39 4.48
C LYS A 60 8.97 -28.97 5.60
#